data_AF-A0A397YZC0-F1
#
_entry.id   AF-A0A397YZC0-F1
#
_cell.length_a   1.000
_cell.length_b   1.000
_cell.length_c   1.000
_cell.angle_alpha   90.00
_cell.angle_beta   90.00
_cell.angle_gamma   90.00
#
_symmetry.space_group_name_H-M   'P 1'
#
loop_
_entity.id
_entity.type
_entity.pdbx_description
1 polymer ?
#
loop_
_entity_poly.entity_id
_entity_poly.type
_entity_poly.pdbx_seq_one_letter_code
_entity_poly.pdbx_strand_id
1 'polypeptide(L)'
;MYRILFIFLAITLVCSIAEANTQQTVDAICKQTIDIKFCNGILAKATSPSMKDLLKVTVTEAERISADTDSFIVTIITKVGSGPGLQKCAEAYARVNASFTNAVSLFNNERYAEINGLMDEVSYGVGICKTDFNVPGYNINPMIEKNRETNVLAAMEKIISRMVPS
;
A
#
# COMPACT_ATOMS: atom_id res chain seq x y z
N MET A 1 14.32 -22.71 41.14
CA MET A 1 15.06 -21.94 40.12
C MET A 1 14.99 -22.57 38.72
N TYR A 2 15.18 -23.89 38.56
CA TYR A 2 15.07 -24.56 37.25
C TYR A 2 13.70 -24.42 36.55
N ARG A 3 12.58 -24.54 37.28
CA ARG A 3 11.23 -24.40 36.69
C ARG A 3 10.99 -23.03 36.04
N ILE A 4 11.50 -21.96 36.64
CA ILE A 4 11.36 -20.60 36.10
C ILE A 4 12.22 -20.44 34.85
N LEU A 5 13.45 -20.99 34.86
CA LEU A 5 14.35 -20.99 33.70
C LEU A 5 13.75 -21.74 32.48
N PHE A 6 13.11 -22.89 32.71
CA PHE A 6 12.43 -23.65 31.66
C PHE A 6 11.21 -22.94 31.09
N ILE A 7 10.46 -22.21 31.92
CA ILE A 7 9.32 -21.40 31.47
C ILE A 7 9.84 -20.24 30.59
N PHE A 8 10.90 -19.53 31.01
CA PHE A 8 11.48 -18.47 30.19
C PHE A 8 12.04 -18.98 28.86
N LEU A 9 12.74 -20.12 28.84
CA LEU A 9 13.24 -20.76 27.61
C LEU A 9 12.12 -21.20 26.66
N ALA A 10 10.99 -21.70 27.19
CA ALA A 10 9.83 -22.06 26.37
C ALA A 10 9.15 -20.81 25.78
N ILE A 11 9.02 -19.73 26.55
CA ILE A 11 8.44 -18.47 26.09
C ILE A 11 9.30 -17.85 24.98
N THR A 12 10.61 -17.78 25.15
CA THR A 12 11.50 -17.21 24.12
C THR A 12 11.48 -18.02 22.83
N LEU A 13 11.45 -19.36 22.92
CA LEU A 13 11.38 -20.24 21.75
C LEU A 13 10.06 -20.07 20.98
N VAL A 14 8.92 -19.98 21.69
CA VAL A 14 7.61 -19.76 21.07
C VAL A 14 7.54 -18.40 20.37
N CYS A 15 8.07 -17.34 20.99
CA CYS A 15 8.16 -16.01 20.36
C CYS A 15 9.01 -16.03 19.08
N SER A 16 10.17 -16.67 19.10
CA SER A 16 11.06 -16.78 17.92
C SER A 16 10.41 -17.51 16.74
N ILE A 17 9.63 -18.57 17.00
CA ILE A 17 8.92 -19.31 15.95
C ILE A 17 7.79 -18.47 15.35
N ALA A 18 7.04 -17.74 16.20
CA ALA A 18 5.97 -16.86 15.73
C ALA A 18 6.52 -15.70 14.87
N GLU A 19 7.63 -15.08 15.28
CA GLU A 19 8.31 -14.03 14.52
C GLU A 19 8.83 -14.55 13.16
N ALA A 20 9.45 -15.73 13.13
CA ALA A 20 9.95 -16.34 11.89
C ALA A 20 8.81 -16.63 10.89
N ASN A 21 7.68 -17.18 11.35
CA ASN A 21 6.52 -17.45 10.50
C ASN A 21 5.86 -16.16 9.99
N THR A 22 5.87 -15.10 10.80
CA THR A 22 5.37 -13.78 10.42
C THR A 22 6.22 -13.18 9.30
N GLN A 23 7.54 -13.16 9.48
CA GLN A 23 8.46 -12.61 8.49
C GLN A 23 8.39 -13.40 7.17
N GLN A 24 8.27 -14.72 7.24
CA GLN A 24 8.09 -15.55 6.05
C GLN A 24 6.83 -15.18 5.27
N THR A 25 5.73 -14.87 5.96
CA THR A 25 4.47 -14.47 5.32
C THR A 25 4.59 -13.08 4.68
N VAL A 26 5.17 -12.12 5.39
CA VAL A 26 5.46 -10.77 4.87
C VAL A 26 6.36 -10.86 3.64
N ASP A 27 7.43 -11.63 3.70
CA ASP A 27 8.35 -11.83 2.57
C ASP A 27 7.63 -12.46 1.36
N ALA A 28 6.72 -13.42 1.60
CA ALA A 28 5.94 -14.05 0.53
C ALA A 28 4.97 -13.07 -0.15
N ILE A 29 4.37 -12.15 0.61
CA ILE A 29 3.54 -11.07 0.07
C ILE A 29 4.44 -10.10 -0.72
N CYS A 30 5.52 -9.61 -0.12
CA CYS A 30 6.33 -8.55 -0.71
C CYS A 30 7.12 -8.99 -1.93
N LYS A 31 7.51 -10.27 -2.05
CA LYS A 31 8.12 -10.83 -3.28
C LYS A 31 7.19 -10.82 -4.50
N GLN A 32 5.88 -10.68 -4.29
CA GLN A 32 4.91 -10.58 -5.38
C GLN A 32 4.65 -9.13 -5.81
N THR A 33 5.31 -8.15 -5.18
CA THR A 33 5.23 -6.74 -5.59
C THR A 33 6.48 -6.33 -6.36
N ILE A 34 6.41 -5.18 -7.05
CA ILE A 34 7.55 -4.64 -7.80
C ILE A 34 8.62 -4.00 -6.90
N ASP A 35 8.32 -3.78 -5.60
CA ASP A 35 9.23 -3.14 -4.64
C ASP A 35 9.09 -3.79 -3.26
N ILE A 36 9.95 -4.79 -3.03
CA ILE A 36 10.00 -5.56 -1.78
C ILE A 36 10.29 -4.64 -0.59
N LYS A 37 11.19 -3.66 -0.76
CA LYS A 37 11.63 -2.80 0.34
C LYS A 37 10.50 -1.87 0.78
N PHE A 38 9.81 -1.26 -0.17
CA PHE A 38 8.65 -0.43 0.12
C PHE A 38 7.54 -1.24 0.79
N CYS A 39 7.20 -2.41 0.24
CA CYS A 39 6.19 -3.30 0.81
C CYS A 39 6.53 -3.71 2.26
N ASN A 40 7.77 -4.11 2.53
CA ASN A 40 8.23 -4.42 3.89
C ASN A 40 8.11 -3.21 4.83
N GLY A 41 8.43 -2.01 4.34
CA GLY A 41 8.30 -0.77 5.10
C GLY A 41 6.84 -0.45 5.49
N ILE A 42 5.88 -0.78 4.63
CA ILE A 42 4.45 -0.66 4.94
C ILE A 42 4.05 -1.71 5.99
N LEU A 43 4.34 -2.98 5.76
CA LEU A 43 3.90 -4.07 6.65
C LEU A 43 4.58 -4.07 8.02
N ALA A 44 5.76 -3.48 8.15
CA ALA A 44 6.43 -3.26 9.43
C ALA A 44 5.63 -2.35 10.39
N LYS A 45 4.62 -1.63 9.91
CA LYS A 45 3.72 -0.81 10.73
C LYS A 45 2.60 -1.62 11.39
N ALA A 46 2.43 -2.90 11.02
CA ALA A 46 1.44 -3.77 11.64
C ALA A 46 1.81 -4.09 13.09
N THR A 47 0.78 -4.19 13.93
CA THR A 47 0.90 -4.48 15.37
C THR A 47 0.80 -5.97 15.67
N SER A 48 0.33 -6.75 14.70
CA SER A 48 0.15 -8.19 14.78
C SER A 48 0.42 -8.84 13.42
N PRO A 49 0.76 -10.13 13.41
CA PRO A 49 1.01 -10.88 12.17
C PRO A 49 -0.28 -11.32 11.46
N SER A 50 -1.45 -10.90 11.94
CA SER A 50 -2.73 -11.34 11.37
C SER A 50 -2.97 -10.71 10.00
N MET A 51 -3.54 -11.46 9.05
CA MET A 51 -3.86 -10.93 7.72
C MET A 51 -4.81 -9.73 7.80
N LYS A 52 -5.71 -9.69 8.79
CA LYS A 52 -6.60 -8.55 9.03
C LYS A 52 -5.81 -7.28 9.39
N ASP A 53 -4.78 -7.40 10.23
CA ASP A 53 -3.96 -6.25 10.61
C ASP A 53 -2.98 -5.82 9.51
N LEU A 54 -2.40 -6.78 8.78
CA LEU A 54 -1.61 -6.48 7.58
C LEU A 54 -2.46 -5.74 6.53
N LEU A 55 -3.69 -6.19 6.31
CA LEU A 55 -4.61 -5.52 5.39
C LEU A 55 -4.99 -4.13 5.90
N LYS A 56 -5.31 -4.00 7.20
CA LYS A 56 -5.64 -2.71 7.83
C LYS A 56 -4.56 -1.67 7.57
N VAL A 57 -3.30 -2.02 7.84
CA VAL A 57 -2.16 -1.14 7.62
C VAL A 57 -2.01 -0.80 6.14
N THR A 58 -2.16 -1.79 5.27
CA THR A 58 -2.04 -1.58 3.82
C THR A 58 -3.09 -0.60 3.31
N VAL A 59 -4.39 -0.81 3.61
CA VAL A 59 -5.45 0.09 3.14
C VAL A 59 -5.34 1.50 3.73
N THR A 60 -4.90 1.61 4.98
CA THR A 60 -4.72 2.91 5.65
C THR A 60 -3.56 3.69 5.03
N GLU A 61 -2.42 3.04 4.80
CA GLU A 61 -1.27 3.69 4.16
C GLU A 61 -1.51 4.00 2.69
N ALA A 62 -2.26 3.15 1.99
CA ALA A 62 -2.62 3.38 0.60
C ALA A 62 -3.51 4.60 0.44
N GLU A 63 -4.57 4.73 1.26
CA GLU A 63 -5.41 5.92 1.30
C GLU A 63 -4.57 7.17 1.57
N ARG A 64 -3.74 7.16 2.62
CA ARG A 64 -2.89 8.30 2.98
C ARG A 64 -1.94 8.71 1.85
N ILE A 65 -1.21 7.75 1.27
CA ILE A 65 -0.23 8.02 0.20
C ILE A 65 -0.92 8.50 -1.08
N SER A 66 -2.10 7.96 -1.37
CA SER A 66 -2.90 8.39 -2.53
C SER A 66 -3.43 9.81 -2.37
N ALA A 67 -3.92 10.17 -1.17
CA ALA A 67 -4.36 11.53 -0.85
C ALA A 67 -3.19 12.53 -0.89
N ASP A 68 -2.02 12.16 -0.37
CA ASP A 68 -0.80 12.97 -0.46
C ASP A 68 -0.38 13.20 -1.92
N THR A 69 -0.60 12.20 -2.78
CA THR A 69 -0.29 12.31 -4.21
C THR A 69 -1.30 13.16 -4.98
N ASP A 70 -2.60 12.99 -4.71
CA ASP A 70 -3.64 13.83 -5.30
C ASP A 70 -3.43 15.31 -4.93
N SER A 71 -3.21 15.59 -3.64
CA SER A 71 -2.90 16.93 -3.13
C SER A 71 -1.64 17.52 -3.76
N PHE A 72 -0.61 16.70 -3.97
CA PHE A 72 0.60 17.10 -4.67
C PHE A 72 0.33 17.54 -6.11
N ILE A 73 -0.46 16.76 -6.87
CA ILE A 73 -0.81 17.08 -8.25
C ILE A 73 -1.60 18.39 -8.31
N VAL A 74 -2.63 18.54 -7.47
CA VAL A 74 -3.45 19.76 -7.38
C VAL A 74 -2.59 20.98 -7.03
N THR A 75 -1.66 20.83 -6.10
CA THR A 75 -0.73 21.91 -5.69
C THR A 75 0.15 22.36 -6.86
N ILE A 76 0.69 21.42 -7.64
CA ILE A 76 1.50 21.76 -8.81
C ILE A 76 0.66 22.48 -9.85
N ILE A 77 -0.51 21.94 -10.20
CA ILE A 77 -1.43 22.58 -11.16
C ILE A 77 -1.72 24.03 -10.76
N THR A 78 -1.99 24.25 -9.47
CA THR A 78 -2.32 25.58 -8.93
C THR A 78 -1.14 26.55 -8.99
N LYS A 79 0.09 26.08 -8.74
CA LYS A 79 1.28 26.93 -8.65
C LYS A 79 1.92 27.25 -10.00
N VAL A 80 1.97 26.27 -10.90
CA VAL A 80 2.78 26.35 -12.14
C VAL A 80 1.97 26.12 -13.40
N GLY A 81 0.65 25.90 -13.28
CA GLY A 81 -0.26 25.64 -14.40
C GLY A 81 -0.36 24.15 -14.77
N SER A 82 -1.45 23.79 -15.47
CA SER A 82 -1.67 22.44 -15.98
C SER A 82 -1.23 22.30 -17.44
N GLY A 83 -0.15 21.55 -17.67
CA GLY A 83 0.07 20.91 -18.96
C GLY A 83 -0.90 19.73 -19.15
N PRO A 84 -1.19 19.29 -20.40
CA PRO A 84 -2.11 18.18 -20.67
C PRO A 84 -1.77 16.88 -19.92
N GLY A 85 -0.48 16.59 -19.70
CA GLY A 85 -0.05 15.43 -18.93
C GLY A 85 -0.44 15.50 -17.45
N LEU A 86 -0.23 16.66 -16.82
CA LEU A 86 -0.54 16.85 -15.41
C LEU A 86 -2.06 16.87 -15.16
N GLN A 87 -2.84 17.41 -16.11
CA GLN A 87 -4.30 17.36 -16.06
C GLN A 87 -4.82 15.91 -16.10
N LYS A 88 -4.29 15.08 -17.01
CA LYS A 88 -4.61 13.65 -17.04
C LYS A 88 -4.24 12.93 -15.76
N CYS A 89 -3.10 13.27 -15.16
CA CYS A 89 -2.71 12.75 -13.86
C CYS A 89 -3.69 13.15 -12.76
N ALA A 90 -4.19 14.39 -12.73
CA ALA A 90 -5.17 14.82 -11.74
C ALA A 90 -6.48 14.04 -11.85
N GLU A 91 -7.01 13.88 -13.06
CA GLU A 91 -8.24 13.12 -13.30
C GLU A 91 -8.09 11.64 -12.95
N ALA A 92 -6.92 11.07 -13.25
CA ALA A 92 -6.60 9.69 -12.91
C ALA A 92 -6.44 9.49 -11.39
N TYR A 93 -5.70 10.38 -10.71
CA TYR A 93 -5.46 10.25 -9.28
C TYR A 93 -6.67 10.57 -8.41
N ALA A 94 -7.60 11.40 -8.90
CA ALA A 94 -8.92 11.54 -8.25
C ALA A 94 -9.66 10.19 -8.19
N ARG A 95 -9.58 9.36 -9.25
CA ARG A 95 -10.16 8.01 -9.28
C ARG A 95 -9.38 7.04 -8.40
N VAL A 96 -8.05 7.07 -8.46
CA VAL A 96 -7.18 6.25 -7.59
C VAL A 96 -7.48 6.51 -6.11
N ASN A 97 -7.54 7.78 -5.71
CA ASN A 97 -7.83 8.18 -4.34
C ASN A 97 -9.23 7.71 -3.91
N ALA A 98 -10.24 7.87 -4.77
CA ALA A 98 -11.58 7.34 -4.50
C ALA A 98 -11.59 5.81 -4.33
N SER A 99 -10.82 5.07 -5.13
CA SER A 99 -10.69 3.61 -4.99
C SER A 99 -10.06 3.21 -3.65
N PHE A 100 -9.01 3.89 -3.18
CA PHE A 100 -8.43 3.57 -1.88
C PHE A 100 -9.32 3.97 -0.70
N THR A 101 -10.01 5.11 -0.76
CA THR A 101 -11.04 5.46 0.24
C THR A 101 -12.16 4.42 0.27
N ASN A 102 -12.58 3.91 -0.90
CA ASN A 102 -13.55 2.81 -0.96
C ASN A 102 -12.99 1.50 -0.39
N ALA A 103 -11.70 1.21 -0.58
CA ALA A 103 -11.05 0.04 0.01
C ALA A 103 -11.04 0.09 1.55
N VAL A 104 -10.79 1.28 2.14
CA VAL A 104 -10.92 1.50 3.58
C VAL A 104 -12.36 1.29 4.06
N SER A 105 -13.35 1.80 3.31
CA SER A 105 -14.77 1.55 3.61
C SER A 105 -15.11 0.06 3.57
N LEU A 106 -14.68 -0.68 2.54
CA LEU A 106 -14.88 -2.12 2.44
C LEU A 106 -14.20 -2.89 3.58
N PHE A 107 -12.97 -2.50 3.94
CA PHE A 107 -12.27 -3.07 5.09
C PHE A 107 -13.07 -2.91 6.39
N ASN A 108 -13.57 -1.70 6.66
CA ASN A 108 -14.35 -1.41 7.86
C ASN A 108 -15.69 -2.16 7.91
N ASN A 109 -16.26 -2.49 6.75
CA ASN A 109 -17.46 -3.31 6.62
C ASN A 109 -17.17 -4.82 6.50
N GLU A 110 -15.92 -5.24 6.72
CA GLU A 110 -15.45 -6.63 6.63
C GLU A 110 -15.66 -7.29 5.24
N ARG A 111 -15.79 -6.47 4.19
CA ARG A 111 -15.99 -6.89 2.80
C ARG A 111 -14.66 -7.04 2.06
N TYR A 112 -13.73 -7.80 2.62
CA TYR A 112 -12.34 -7.85 2.14
C TYR A 112 -12.22 -8.33 0.69
N ALA A 113 -13.00 -9.34 0.29
CA ALA A 113 -12.96 -9.91 -1.06
C ALA A 113 -13.24 -8.88 -2.17
N GLU A 114 -13.99 -7.81 -1.85
CA GLU A 114 -14.38 -6.78 -2.80
C GLU A 114 -13.28 -5.73 -3.04
N ILE A 115 -12.32 -5.61 -2.11
CA ILE A 115 -11.17 -4.70 -2.25
C ILE A 115 -10.38 -5.02 -3.51
N ASN A 116 -10.22 -6.31 -3.83
CA ASN A 116 -9.51 -6.76 -5.03
C ASN A 116 -10.06 -6.13 -6.33
N GLY A 117 -11.37 -5.91 -6.44
CA GLY A 117 -11.97 -5.31 -7.64
C GLY A 117 -11.59 -3.85 -7.83
N LEU A 118 -11.35 -3.11 -6.73
CA LEU A 118 -10.92 -1.72 -6.77
C LEU A 118 -9.46 -1.57 -7.23
N MET A 119 -8.63 -2.58 -6.96
CA MET A 119 -7.19 -2.49 -7.24
C MET A 119 -6.87 -2.56 -8.74
N ASP A 120 -7.74 -3.19 -9.53
CA ASP A 120 -7.61 -3.15 -11.00
C ASP A 120 -7.88 -1.73 -11.54
N GLU A 121 -8.85 -1.01 -10.97
CA GLU A 121 -9.12 0.40 -11.29
C GLU A 121 -7.97 1.30 -10.86
N VAL A 122 -7.34 1.03 -9.71
CA VAL A 122 -6.15 1.77 -9.27
C VAL A 122 -5.01 1.61 -10.28
N SER A 123 -4.65 0.38 -10.65
CA SER A 123 -3.57 0.13 -11.61
C SER A 123 -3.88 0.74 -12.98
N TYR A 124 -5.14 0.71 -13.42
CA TYR A 124 -5.57 1.38 -14.65
C TYR A 124 -5.39 2.91 -14.56
N GLY A 125 -5.82 3.53 -13.45
CA GLY A 125 -5.64 4.96 -13.18
C GLY A 125 -4.18 5.38 -13.22
N VAL A 126 -3.30 4.63 -12.53
CA VAL A 126 -1.85 4.88 -12.59
C VAL A 126 -1.33 4.80 -14.03
N GLY A 127 -1.84 3.85 -14.82
CA GLY A 127 -1.50 3.70 -16.24
C GLY A 127 -1.87 4.90 -17.12
N ILE A 128 -2.88 5.69 -16.73
CA ILE A 128 -3.29 6.93 -17.43
C ILE A 128 -2.32 8.07 -17.12
N CYS A 129 -1.84 8.18 -15.88
CA CYS A 129 -0.86 9.19 -15.47
C CYS A 129 0.53 8.83 -16.00
N LYS A 130 0.76 9.07 -17.29
CA LYS A 130 2.08 8.92 -17.93
C LYS A 130 3.10 9.86 -17.29
N THR A 131 4.38 9.55 -17.44
CA THR A 131 5.47 10.32 -16.81
C THR A 131 6.48 10.86 -17.82
N ASP A 132 6.09 10.90 -19.09
CA ASP A 132 6.87 11.36 -20.25
C ASP A 132 6.77 12.88 -20.47
N PHE A 133 6.26 13.61 -19.48
CA PHE A 133 6.17 15.07 -19.48
C PHE A 133 7.02 15.69 -18.36
N ASN A 134 7.43 16.95 -18.59
CA ASN A 134 8.17 17.73 -17.59
C ASN A 134 7.23 18.30 -16.53
N VAL A 135 7.63 18.15 -15.26
CA VAL A 135 6.95 18.79 -14.13
C VAL A 135 7.77 20.01 -13.71
N PRO A 136 7.21 21.24 -13.79
CA PRO A 136 7.98 22.45 -13.45
C PRO A 136 8.55 22.38 -12.03
N GLY A 137 9.82 22.75 -11.88
CA GLY A 137 10.54 22.69 -10.61
C GLY A 137 11.18 21.33 -10.28
N TYR A 138 11.05 20.33 -11.16
CA TYR A 138 11.61 18.99 -10.96
C TYR A 138 12.47 18.56 -12.14
N ASN A 139 13.67 18.03 -11.84
CA ASN A 139 14.58 17.46 -12.85
C ASN A 139 14.13 16.06 -13.31
N ILE A 140 13.44 15.33 -12.43
CA ILE A 140 12.87 14.00 -12.68
C ILE A 140 11.39 14.09 -12.35
N ASN A 141 10.54 13.57 -13.23
CA ASN A 141 9.10 13.62 -13.00
C ASN A 141 8.74 12.87 -11.69
N PRO A 142 8.24 13.59 -10.66
CA PRO A 142 7.92 13.01 -9.36
C PRO A 142 6.80 11.96 -9.41
N MET A 143 5.99 11.95 -10.47
CA MET A 143 4.96 10.93 -10.68
C MET A 143 5.55 9.55 -10.93
N ILE A 144 6.82 9.42 -11.32
CA ILE A 144 7.47 8.11 -11.49
C ILE A 144 7.44 7.33 -10.17
N GLU A 145 7.88 7.98 -9.09
CA GLU A 145 7.93 7.35 -7.77
C GLU A 145 6.53 7.12 -7.21
N LYS A 146 5.67 8.12 -7.33
CA LYS A 146 4.29 8.06 -6.82
C LYS A 146 3.49 6.96 -7.52
N ASN A 147 3.64 6.80 -8.82
CA ASN A 147 3.05 5.70 -9.59
C ASN A 147 3.61 4.33 -9.15
N ARG A 148 4.91 4.24 -8.86
CA ARG A 148 5.55 3.01 -8.36
C ARG A 148 4.93 2.60 -7.01
N GLU A 149 4.93 3.50 -6.04
CA GLU A 149 4.38 3.26 -4.69
C GLU A 149 2.90 2.88 -4.76
N THR A 150 2.12 3.59 -5.57
CA THR A 150 0.69 3.32 -5.77
C THR A 150 0.45 1.91 -6.32
N ASN A 151 1.22 1.47 -7.33
CA ASN A 151 1.12 0.13 -7.89
C ASN A 151 1.53 -0.96 -6.88
N VAL A 152 2.52 -0.68 -6.02
CA VAL A 152 2.91 -1.62 -4.95
C VAL A 152 1.77 -1.77 -3.95
N LEU A 153 1.17 -0.68 -3.49
CA LEU A 153 0.02 -0.71 -2.58
C LEU A 153 -1.17 -1.46 -3.18
N ALA A 154 -1.49 -1.19 -4.46
CA ALA A 154 -2.56 -1.90 -5.14
C ALA A 154 -2.32 -3.42 -5.21
N ALA A 155 -1.08 -3.83 -5.50
CA ALA A 155 -0.69 -5.24 -5.49
C ALA A 155 -0.79 -5.84 -4.07
N MET A 156 -0.34 -5.13 -3.04
CA MET A 156 -0.43 -5.57 -1.65
C MET A 156 -1.89 -5.79 -1.23
N GLU A 157 -2.78 -4.83 -1.46
CA GLU A 157 -4.21 -4.98 -1.12
C GLU A 157 -4.84 -6.15 -1.86
N LYS A 158 -4.53 -6.30 -3.16
CA LYS A 158 -5.00 -7.41 -3.99
C LYS A 158 -4.57 -8.79 -3.47
N ILE A 159 -3.34 -8.90 -2.97
CA ILE A 159 -2.81 -10.14 -2.40
C ILE A 159 -3.43 -10.40 -1.02
N ILE A 160 -3.29 -9.43 -0.10
CA ILE A 160 -3.62 -9.63 1.32
C ILE A 160 -5.13 -9.77 1.51
N SER A 161 -5.95 -9.04 0.77
CA SER A 161 -7.43 -9.13 0.87
C SER A 161 -7.97 -10.54 0.61
N ARG A 162 -7.30 -11.33 -0.22
CA ARG A 162 -7.64 -12.74 -0.51
C ARG A 162 -7.15 -13.72 0.56
N MET A 163 -6.24 -13.27 1.42
CA MET A 163 -5.68 -14.06 2.51
C MET A 163 -6.39 -13.83 3.85
N VAL A 164 -7.26 -12.82 3.95
CA VAL A 164 -8.10 -12.62 5.13
C VAL A 164 -9.24 -13.66 5.13
N PRO A 165 -9.38 -14.45 6.21
CA PRO A 165 -10.49 -15.39 6.34
C PRO A 165 -11.85 -14.67 6.28
N SER A 166 -12.82 -15.31 5.62
CA SER A 166 -14.22 -14.86 5.58
C SER A 166 -14.93 -15.05 6.92
#